data_AF-A0A839IXM4-F1
#
_entry.id   AF-A0A839IXM4-F1
#
_cell.length_a   1.000
_cell.length_b   1.000
_cell.length_c   1.000
_cell.angle_alpha   90.00
_cell.angle_beta   90.00
_cell.angle_gamma   90.00
#
_symmetry.space_group_name_H-M   'P 1'
#
loop_
_entity.id
_entity.type
_entity.pdbx_description
1 polymer ?
#
loop_
_entity_poly.entity_id
_entity_poly.type
_entity_poly.pdbx_seq_one_letter_code
_entity_poly.pdbx_strand_id
1 'polypeptide(L)'
;VATEDIYTVVATSVEGCESFPVSFQVKASGISTITETDITVKDLSNNNTITIDDSNIGIGDYEFALDNEFGPFQDSPLFQNVFAGEHTVDVRDKNGCGVISLQVFVMGFPKFFTPNGDGANDTWNVKGLSNAYLQNTTVFIYNRYGKLIKQLKPSAEGW
;
A
#
# COMPACT_ATOMS: atom_id res chain seq x y z
N VAL A 1 0.53 -24.76 22.52
CA VAL A 1 0.11 -23.57 21.75
C VAL A 1 -0.83 -22.82 22.67
N ALA A 2 -0.47 -21.60 23.09
CA ALA A 2 -1.35 -20.81 23.95
C ALA A 2 -2.58 -20.41 23.13
N THR A 3 -3.76 -20.82 23.60
CA THR A 3 -5.04 -20.36 23.08
C THR A 3 -5.36 -18.99 23.66
N GLU A 4 -6.14 -18.19 22.94
CA GLU A 4 -6.62 -16.90 23.42
C GLU A 4 -7.44 -17.10 24.69
N ASP A 5 -6.87 -16.74 25.83
CA ASP A 5 -7.45 -16.95 27.16
C ASP A 5 -6.75 -16.05 28.20
N ILE A 6 -7.33 -15.96 29.39
CA ILE A 6 -6.76 -15.28 30.54
C ILE A 6 -5.87 -16.27 31.29
N TYR A 7 -4.57 -16.02 31.25
CA TYR A 7 -3.59 -16.81 32.00
C TYR A 7 -3.30 -16.14 33.33
N THR A 8 -3.04 -16.96 34.33
CA THR A 8 -2.66 -16.50 35.66
C THR A 8 -1.29 -17.04 36.00
N VAL A 9 -0.37 -16.16 36.40
CA VAL A 9 0.96 -16.54 36.88
C VAL A 9 1.07 -16.31 38.37
N VAL A 10 1.72 -17.25 39.03
CA VAL A 10 2.08 -17.22 40.45
C VAL A 10 3.58 -17.43 40.53
N ALA A 11 4.28 -16.54 41.22
CA ALA A 11 5.71 -16.70 41.46
C ALA A 11 5.90 -17.48 42.76
N THR A 12 6.69 -18.55 42.71
CA THR A 12 7.07 -19.33 43.89
C THR A 12 8.52 -19.03 44.26
N SER A 13 8.77 -18.63 45.51
CA SER A 13 10.12 -18.41 46.01
C SER A 13 10.87 -19.73 46.22
N VAL A 14 12.20 -19.67 46.35
CA VAL A 14 13.02 -20.85 46.69
C VAL A 14 12.66 -21.49 48.02
N GLU A 15 12.03 -20.72 48.92
CA GLU A 15 11.51 -21.16 50.22
C GLU A 15 10.04 -21.63 50.16
N GLY A 16 9.44 -21.67 48.96
CA GLY A 16 8.09 -22.20 48.73
C GLY A 16 6.93 -21.23 49.00
N CYS A 17 7.19 -19.93 49.17
CA CYS A 17 6.10 -18.94 49.28
C CYS A 17 5.58 -18.55 47.91
N GLU A 18 4.25 -18.50 47.76
CA GLU A 18 3.57 -18.08 46.53
C GLU A 18 3.18 -16.60 46.58
N SER A 19 3.33 -15.90 45.46
CA SER A 19 2.82 -14.55 45.28
C SER A 19 1.29 -14.54 45.12
N PHE A 20 0.69 -13.36 45.21
CA PHE A 20 -0.67 -13.20 44.69
C PHE A 20 -0.69 -13.50 43.18
N PRO A 21 -1.75 -14.17 42.68
CA PRO A 21 -1.90 -14.43 41.26
C PRO A 21 -2.02 -13.13 40.48
N VAL A 22 -1.29 -13.03 39.37
CA VAL A 22 -1.43 -11.94 38.39
C VAL A 22 -2.02 -12.53 37.12
N SER A 23 -3.15 -11.97 36.68
CA SER A 23 -3.78 -12.36 35.42
C SER A 23 -3.39 -11.42 34.28
N PHE A 24 -3.25 -11.98 33.09
CA PHE A 24 -3.07 -11.23 31.85
C PHE A 24 -3.81 -11.94 30.71
N GLN A 25 -4.23 -11.15 29.73
CA GLN A 25 -4.88 -11.66 28.54
C GLN A 25 -3.84 -11.95 27.46
N VAL A 26 -3.90 -13.13 26.88
CA VAL A 26 -3.12 -13.47 25.68
C VAL A 26 -4.05 -13.34 24.49
N LYS A 27 -3.80 -12.36 23.61
CA LYS A 27 -4.52 -12.20 22.34
C LYS A 27 -3.80 -12.99 21.24
N ALA A 28 -4.55 -13.71 20.42
CA ALA A 28 -3.98 -14.36 19.23
C ALA A 28 -3.69 -13.28 18.16
N SER A 29 -2.49 -13.31 17.58
CA SER A 29 -2.09 -12.42 16.49
C SER A 29 -1.36 -13.21 15.41
N GLY A 30 -1.32 -12.68 14.19
CA GLY A 30 -0.68 -13.32 13.06
C GLY A 30 -0.27 -12.31 12.00
N ILE A 31 0.50 -12.78 11.02
CA ILE A 31 0.83 -12.00 9.82
C ILE A 31 -0.47 -11.76 9.03
N SER A 32 -0.59 -10.57 8.45
CA SER A 32 -1.75 -10.22 7.63
C SER A 32 -1.87 -11.14 6.40
N THR A 33 -3.11 -11.45 6.03
CA THR A 33 -3.48 -12.23 4.83
C THR A 33 -3.97 -11.34 3.69
N ILE A 34 -3.60 -10.05 3.71
CA ILE A 34 -4.01 -9.08 2.68
C ILE A 34 -3.64 -9.53 1.27
N THR A 35 -4.52 -9.24 0.33
CA THR A 35 -4.37 -9.52 -1.09
C THR A 35 -4.76 -8.31 -1.95
N GLU A 36 -4.52 -8.40 -3.26
CA GLU A 36 -4.90 -7.33 -4.21
C GLU A 36 -6.41 -7.01 -4.19
N THR A 37 -7.27 -7.96 -3.82
CA THR A 37 -8.72 -7.73 -3.76
C THR A 37 -9.16 -6.85 -2.60
N ASP A 38 -8.32 -6.72 -1.58
CA ASP A 38 -8.59 -5.92 -0.39
C ASP A 38 -8.14 -4.46 -0.60
N ILE A 39 -7.51 -4.16 -1.74
CA ILE A 39 -7.05 -2.81 -2.07
C ILE A 39 -7.95 -2.18 -3.12
N THR A 40 -8.46 -0.99 -2.80
CA THR A 40 -9.17 -0.14 -3.75
C THR A 40 -8.32 1.08 -4.09
N VAL A 41 -7.94 1.20 -5.35
CA VAL A 41 -7.24 2.38 -5.89
C VAL A 41 -8.24 3.27 -6.62
N LYS A 42 -8.29 4.55 -6.25
CA LYS A 42 -9.02 5.59 -7.00
C LYS A 42 -8.00 6.51 -7.63
N ASP A 43 -7.82 6.38 -8.94
CA ASP A 43 -6.81 7.09 -9.71
C ASP A 43 -7.43 8.06 -10.73
N LEU A 44 -6.59 8.66 -11.58
CA LEU A 44 -7.00 9.61 -12.63
C LEU A 44 -7.83 10.79 -12.09
N SER A 45 -7.59 11.19 -10.85
CA SER A 45 -8.32 12.26 -10.18
C SER A 45 -7.38 13.35 -9.67
N ASN A 46 -7.93 14.45 -9.15
CA ASN A 46 -7.09 15.50 -8.53
C ASN A 46 -6.47 15.05 -7.20
N ASN A 47 -7.00 14.00 -6.57
CA ASN A 47 -6.54 13.44 -5.32
C ASN A 47 -6.69 11.92 -5.41
N ASN A 48 -5.63 11.26 -5.88
CA ASN A 48 -5.64 9.80 -5.94
C ASN A 48 -5.56 9.21 -4.52
N THR A 49 -6.28 8.12 -4.31
CA THR A 49 -6.33 7.47 -3.01
C THR A 49 -6.09 5.97 -3.13
N ILE A 50 -5.43 5.41 -2.12
CA ILE A 50 -5.35 3.97 -1.90
C ILE A 50 -6.09 3.69 -0.60
N THR A 51 -7.10 2.82 -0.67
CA THR A 51 -7.89 2.39 0.49
C THR A 51 -7.69 0.90 0.67
N ILE A 52 -7.43 0.49 1.91
CA ILE A 52 -7.31 -0.90 2.32
C ILE A 52 -8.61 -1.30 3.02
N ASP A 53 -9.19 -2.43 2.65
CA ASP A 53 -10.27 -3.07 3.40
C ASP A 53 -9.64 -3.96 4.48
N ASP A 54 -9.66 -3.48 5.73
CA ASP A 54 -9.07 -4.16 6.88
C ASP A 54 -10.02 -5.15 7.57
N SER A 55 -11.22 -5.36 7.01
CA SER A 55 -12.26 -6.19 7.65
C SER A 55 -11.93 -7.68 7.71
N ASN A 56 -11.09 -8.19 6.79
CA ASN A 56 -10.76 -9.61 6.69
C ASN A 56 -9.30 -9.87 6.27
N ILE A 57 -8.36 -9.09 6.79
CA ILE A 57 -6.92 -9.22 6.50
C ILE A 57 -6.15 -10.02 7.56
N GLY A 58 -6.85 -10.82 8.36
CA GLY A 58 -6.31 -11.74 9.36
C GLY A 58 -6.80 -11.46 10.78
N ILE A 59 -6.13 -12.06 11.77
CA ILE A 59 -6.58 -12.05 13.18
C ILE A 59 -5.87 -10.98 14.05
N GLY A 60 -4.81 -10.35 13.53
CA GLY A 60 -4.01 -9.37 14.25
C GLY A 60 -4.58 -7.95 14.20
N ASP A 61 -3.93 -7.05 14.94
CA ASP A 61 -4.18 -5.62 14.84
C ASP A 61 -3.11 -5.02 13.93
N TYR A 62 -3.53 -4.39 12.84
CA TYR A 62 -2.61 -3.95 11.79
C TYR A 62 -2.44 -2.44 11.74
N GLU A 63 -1.31 -2.03 11.18
CA GLU A 63 -1.00 -0.66 10.79
C GLU A 63 -0.37 -0.66 9.40
N PHE A 64 -0.51 0.46 8.70
CA PHE A 64 -0.25 0.55 7.27
C PHE A 64 0.82 1.60 6.98
N ALA A 65 1.73 1.31 6.08
CA ALA A 65 2.65 2.28 5.50
C ALA A 65 2.60 2.22 3.97
N LEU A 66 3.04 3.30 3.33
CA LEU A 66 3.11 3.42 1.89
C LEU A 66 4.54 3.76 1.48
N ASP A 67 5.07 2.99 0.54
CA ASP A 67 6.41 3.11 -0.07
C ASP A 67 7.59 3.00 0.90
N ASN A 68 7.35 2.58 2.15
CA ASN A 68 8.40 2.43 3.15
C ASN A 68 8.02 1.37 4.19
N GLU A 69 8.70 0.23 4.11
CA GLU A 69 8.59 -0.90 5.04
C GLU A 69 8.92 -0.53 6.50
N PHE A 70 9.67 0.55 6.72
CA PHE A 70 10.03 1.05 8.05
C PHE A 70 9.12 2.19 8.54
N GLY A 71 8.12 2.59 7.75
CA GLY A 71 7.13 3.60 8.09
C GLY A 71 7.40 5.00 7.52
N PRO A 72 6.61 6.02 7.88
CA PRO A 72 5.69 6.04 9.03
C PRO A 72 4.47 5.13 8.83
N PHE A 73 4.18 4.32 9.85
CA PHE A 73 2.96 3.52 9.91
C PHE A 73 1.82 4.37 10.47
N GLN A 74 0.61 4.14 9.96
CA GLN A 74 -0.63 4.78 10.38
C GLN A 74 -1.72 3.72 10.61
N ASP A 75 -2.61 4.01 11.55
CA ASP A 75 -3.78 3.16 11.83
C ASP A 75 -4.87 3.31 10.78
N SER A 76 -4.90 4.45 10.07
CA SER A 76 -5.91 4.69 9.05
C SER A 76 -5.59 3.88 7.79
N PRO A 77 -6.56 3.11 7.26
CA PRO A 77 -6.35 2.34 6.03
C PRO A 77 -6.46 3.17 4.75
N LEU A 78 -6.42 4.51 4.85
CA LEU A 78 -6.60 5.44 3.74
C LEU A 78 -5.35 6.29 3.52
N PHE A 79 -4.79 6.19 2.31
CA PHE A 79 -3.76 7.08 1.80
C PHE A 79 -4.36 8.06 0.80
N GLN A 80 -4.04 9.34 0.96
CA GLN A 80 -4.52 10.42 0.10
C GLN A 80 -3.36 11.13 -0.58
N ASN A 81 -3.67 11.82 -1.69
CA ASN A 81 -2.73 12.55 -2.52
C ASN A 81 -1.57 11.68 -3.01
N VAL A 82 -1.90 10.43 -3.34
CA VAL A 82 -0.91 9.47 -3.84
C VAL A 82 -0.51 9.87 -5.25
N PHE A 83 0.80 9.92 -5.51
CA PHE A 83 1.28 10.25 -6.85
C PHE A 83 0.97 9.13 -7.83
N ALA A 84 1.07 9.43 -9.13
CA ALA A 84 0.91 8.39 -10.15
C ALA A 84 2.20 7.60 -10.27
N GLY A 85 2.12 6.27 -10.21
CA GLY A 85 3.29 5.41 -10.18
C GLY A 85 3.01 4.02 -9.65
N GLU A 86 4.10 3.30 -9.46
CA GLU A 86 4.15 2.05 -8.71
C GLU A 86 4.37 2.41 -7.24
N HIS A 87 3.57 1.79 -6.37
CA HIS A 87 3.61 1.98 -4.93
C HIS A 87 3.66 0.63 -4.24
N THR A 88 4.14 0.62 -3.00
CA THR A 88 4.14 -0.57 -2.14
C THR A 88 3.36 -0.28 -0.88
N VAL A 89 2.33 -1.09 -0.59
CA VAL A 89 1.57 -1.02 0.65
C VAL A 89 2.16 -2.03 1.62
N ASP A 90 2.63 -1.56 2.77
CA ASP A 90 3.20 -2.38 3.83
C ASP A 90 2.20 -2.50 4.97
N VAL A 91 1.85 -3.74 5.33
CA VAL A 91 0.93 -4.05 6.43
C VAL A 91 1.69 -4.75 7.54
N ARG A 92 1.79 -4.10 8.69
CA ARG A 92 2.52 -4.62 9.86
C ARG A 92 1.56 -4.99 10.97
N ASP A 93 1.78 -6.16 11.56
CA ASP A 93 1.11 -6.56 12.79
C ASP A 93 1.73 -5.83 13.99
N LYS A 94 0.89 -5.13 14.76
CA LYS A 94 1.32 -4.34 15.94
C LYS A 94 1.89 -5.20 17.06
N ASN A 95 1.53 -6.49 17.09
CA ASN A 95 2.02 -7.45 18.07
C ASN A 95 3.35 -8.10 17.66
N GLY A 96 3.92 -7.69 16.51
CA GLY A 96 5.27 -8.09 16.08
C GLY A 96 5.33 -9.44 15.36
N CYS A 97 4.21 -9.98 14.87
CA CYS A 97 4.22 -11.23 14.11
C CYS A 97 4.90 -11.12 12.74
N GLY A 98 4.94 -9.92 12.15
CA GLY A 98 5.64 -9.67 10.89
C GLY A 98 5.03 -8.52 10.08
N VAL A 99 5.56 -8.35 8.87
CA VAL A 99 5.12 -7.39 7.86
C VAL A 99 4.89 -8.12 6.54
N ILE A 100 3.90 -7.68 5.77
CA ILE A 100 3.66 -8.12 4.39
C ILE A 100 3.58 -6.89 3.49
N SER A 101 4.18 -6.98 2.31
CA SER A 101 4.24 -5.90 1.33
C SER A 101 3.47 -6.30 0.07
N LEU A 102 2.63 -5.40 -0.41
CA LEU A 102 1.81 -5.61 -1.60
C LEU A 102 2.03 -4.47 -2.60
N GLN A 103 2.37 -4.82 -3.84
CA GLN A 103 2.59 -3.85 -4.91
C GLN A 103 1.25 -3.38 -5.47
N VAL A 104 1.10 -2.06 -5.65
CA VAL A 104 -0.10 -1.43 -6.20
C VAL A 104 0.28 -0.37 -7.22
N PHE A 105 -0.60 -0.13 -8.19
CA PHE A 105 -0.34 0.81 -9.27
C PHE A 105 -1.41 1.90 -9.28
N VAL A 106 -0.97 3.17 -9.26
CA VAL A 106 -1.85 4.34 -9.31
C VAL A 106 -1.69 5.02 -10.65
N MET A 107 -2.71 4.93 -11.51
CA MET A 107 -2.61 5.52 -12.85
C MET A 107 -2.65 7.05 -12.83
N GLY A 108 -1.91 7.66 -13.75
CA GLY A 108 -1.97 9.10 -13.95
C GLY A 108 -1.08 9.56 -15.08
N PHE A 109 -1.10 10.87 -15.33
CA PHE A 109 -0.29 11.49 -16.35
C PHE A 109 0.02 12.95 -15.95
N PRO A 110 1.16 13.50 -16.40
CA PRO A 110 1.48 14.90 -16.14
C PRO A 110 0.40 15.83 -16.72
N LYS A 111 0.07 16.91 -16.00
CA LYS A 111 -0.87 17.92 -16.50
C LYS A 111 -0.27 18.82 -17.58
N PHE A 112 1.06 18.92 -17.60
CA PHE A 112 1.84 19.67 -18.57
C PHE A 112 3.23 19.03 -18.67
N PHE A 113 3.95 19.40 -19.72
CA PHE A 113 5.36 19.06 -19.96
C PHE A 113 6.01 20.26 -20.66
N THR A 114 7.32 20.42 -20.50
CA THR A 114 8.12 21.54 -20.99
C THR A 114 9.23 21.01 -21.90
N PRO A 115 8.96 20.78 -23.20
CA PRO A 115 9.94 20.21 -24.12
C PRO A 115 10.97 21.29 -24.56
N ASN A 116 11.73 21.84 -23.61
CA ASN A 116 12.72 22.89 -23.82
C ASN A 116 14.17 22.37 -23.81
N GLY A 117 14.38 21.08 -23.54
CA GLY A 117 15.67 20.41 -23.56
C GLY A 117 16.52 20.70 -22.32
N ASP A 118 15.92 21.08 -21.20
CA ASP A 118 16.62 21.31 -19.93
C ASP A 118 16.72 20.04 -19.05
N GLY A 119 16.15 18.92 -19.50
CA GLY A 119 16.13 17.64 -18.80
C GLY A 119 14.98 17.49 -17.80
N ALA A 120 14.15 18.51 -17.60
CA ALA A 120 13.04 18.50 -16.65
C ALA A 120 11.68 18.58 -17.36
N ASN A 121 10.87 17.53 -17.17
CA ASN A 121 9.54 17.42 -17.79
C ASN A 121 9.55 17.57 -19.32
N ASP A 122 10.63 17.15 -20.01
CA ASP A 122 10.73 17.29 -21.46
C ASP A 122 9.73 16.42 -22.23
N THR A 123 9.36 15.27 -21.66
CA THR A 123 8.43 14.32 -22.29
C THR A 123 7.14 14.17 -21.49
N TRP A 124 6.09 13.73 -22.19
CA TRP A 124 4.81 13.38 -21.57
C TRP A 124 4.48 11.91 -21.77
N ASN A 125 4.11 11.22 -20.69
CA ASN A 125 3.69 9.81 -20.74
C ASN A 125 2.75 9.44 -19.58
N VAL A 126 2.03 8.33 -19.73
CA VAL A 126 1.17 7.75 -18.69
C VAL A 126 2.02 6.97 -17.68
N LYS A 127 1.69 7.09 -16.39
CA LYS A 127 2.34 6.44 -15.25
C LYS A 127 1.38 5.47 -14.56
N GLY A 128 1.93 4.56 -13.75
CA GLY A 128 1.14 3.62 -12.94
C GLY A 128 0.52 2.49 -13.76
N LEU A 129 1.17 2.07 -14.84
CA LEU A 129 0.80 0.85 -15.55
C LEU A 129 1.74 -0.27 -15.11
N SER A 130 1.18 -1.42 -14.75
CA SER A 130 2.01 -2.61 -14.49
C SER A 130 2.73 -3.05 -15.76
N ASN A 131 3.80 -3.85 -15.61
CA ASN A 131 4.58 -4.33 -16.75
C ASN A 131 3.73 -5.11 -17.78
N ALA A 132 2.67 -5.80 -17.32
CA ALA A 132 1.72 -6.50 -18.19
C ALA A 132 0.90 -5.53 -19.07
N TYR A 133 0.56 -4.35 -18.55
CA TYR A 133 -0.20 -3.34 -19.28
C TYR A 133 0.68 -2.42 -20.12
N LEU A 134 1.93 -2.15 -19.73
CA LEU A 134 2.86 -1.29 -20.48
C LEU A 134 3.09 -1.73 -21.94
N GLN A 135 3.06 -3.04 -22.20
CA GLN A 135 3.30 -3.57 -23.56
C GLN A 135 2.04 -3.58 -24.45
N ASN A 136 0.87 -3.66 -23.83
CA ASN A 136 -0.42 -3.84 -24.51
C ASN A 136 -1.27 -2.56 -24.56
N THR A 137 -0.90 -1.53 -23.80
CA THR A 137 -1.58 -0.24 -23.83
C THR A 137 -1.10 0.61 -25.00
N THR A 138 -2.06 1.28 -25.64
CA THR A 138 -1.81 2.30 -26.66
C THR A 138 -2.48 3.59 -26.22
N VAL A 139 -1.74 4.70 -26.30
CA VAL A 139 -2.25 6.03 -25.97
C VAL A 139 -2.50 6.81 -27.25
N PHE A 140 -3.67 7.43 -27.34
CA PHE A 140 -4.08 8.26 -28.47
C PHE A 140 -4.26 9.71 -28.00
N ILE A 141 -3.57 10.63 -28.66
CA ILE A 141 -3.62 12.07 -28.36
C ILE A 141 -4.38 12.78 -29.47
N TYR A 142 -5.45 13.48 -29.08
CA TYR A 142 -6.34 14.22 -29.99
C TYR A 142 -6.22 15.71 -29.74
N ASN A 143 -6.44 16.52 -30.78
CA ASN A 143 -6.62 17.96 -30.60
C ASN A 143 -8.02 18.26 -30.05
N ARG A 144 -8.28 19.54 -29.72
CA ARG A 144 -9.59 20.01 -29.22
C ARG A 144 -10.78 19.78 -30.18
N TYR A 145 -10.50 19.41 -31.42
CA TYR A 145 -11.50 19.11 -32.46
C TYR A 145 -11.66 17.61 -32.70
N GLY A 146 -11.04 16.75 -31.88
CA GLY A 146 -11.11 15.30 -32.02
C GLY A 146 -10.25 14.71 -33.16
N LYS A 147 -9.38 15.50 -33.79
CA LYS A 147 -8.42 14.97 -34.78
C LYS A 147 -7.25 14.32 -34.04
N LEU A 148 -6.96 13.06 -34.39
CA LEU A 148 -5.79 12.35 -33.90
C LEU A 148 -4.50 13.09 -34.29
N ILE A 149 -3.66 13.40 -33.31
CA ILE A 149 -2.35 14.03 -33.51
C ILE A 149 -1.22 13.01 -33.38
N LYS A 150 -1.33 12.08 -32.42
CA LYS A 150 -0.27 11.11 -32.13
C LYS A 150 -0.83 9.84 -31.52
N GLN A 151 -0.16 8.74 -31.82
CA GLN A 151 -0.29 7.46 -31.15
C GLN A 151 1.05 7.12 -30.53
N LEU A 152 1.07 6.69 -29.27
CA LEU A 152 2.29 6.32 -28.56
C LEU A 152 2.08 5.08 -27.69
N LYS A 153 3.18 4.38 -27.43
CA LYS A 153 3.23 3.29 -26.46
C LYS A 153 3.78 3.82 -25.14
N PRO A 154 3.16 3.53 -23.99
CA PRO A 154 3.70 3.93 -22.69
C PRO A 154 5.09 3.37 -22.41
N SER A 155 5.45 2.24 -23.02
CA SER A 155 6.79 1.65 -22.94
C SER A 155 7.88 2.39 -23.74
N ALA A 156 7.52 3.41 -24.53
CA ALA A 156 8.47 4.28 -25.23
C ALA A 156 8.69 5.59 -24.45
N GLU A 157 9.50 6.49 -25.01
CA GLU A 157 9.91 7.76 -24.37
C GLU A 157 8.74 8.71 -24.06
N GLY A 158 7.64 8.61 -24.80
CA GLY A 158 6.45 9.45 -24.64
C GLY A 158 6.23 10.40 -25.83
N TRP A 159 5.51 11.49 -25.58
CA TRP A 159 5.42 12.64 -26.48
C TRP A 159 6.63 13.54 -26.32
#